data_AF-A0A521SV89-F1
#
_entry.id   AF-A0A521SV89-F1
#
_cell.length_a   1.000
_cell.length_b   1.000
_cell.length_c   1.000
_cell.angle_alpha   90.00
_cell.angle_beta   90.00
_cell.angle_gamma   90.00
#
_symmetry.space_group_name_H-M   'P 1'
#
loop_
_entity.id
_entity.type
_entity.pdbx_description
1 polymer ?
#
loop_
_entity_poly.entity_id
_entity_poly.type
_entity_poly.pdbx_seq_one_letter_code
_entity_poly.pdbx_strand_id
1 'polypeptide(L)'
;MLDVEASTGGQMRLGPGTLYGNIKRLLESGLIEETDERPDPALDDERRRYYRLASLGRRVLKAEAERLEAQVALARARAVLGGEAR
;
A
#
# COMPACT_ATOMS: atom_id res chain seq x y z
N MET A 1 8.90 -4.50 7.11
CA MET A 1 7.86 -5.07 7.99
C MET A 1 7.44 -4.05 9.03
N LEU A 2 8.39 -3.39 9.70
CA LEU A 2 8.13 -2.31 10.67
C LEU A 2 7.33 -1.13 10.08
N ASP A 3 7.59 -0.69 8.84
CA ASP A 3 6.90 0.48 8.28
C ASP A 3 5.40 0.29 8.08
N VAL A 4 4.94 -0.90 7.67
CA VAL A 4 3.50 -1.18 7.47
C VAL A 4 2.80 -1.39 8.80
N GLU A 5 3.42 -2.12 9.72
CA GLU A 5 2.85 -2.29 11.06
C GLU A 5 2.75 -0.94 11.78
N ALA A 6 3.77 -0.10 11.71
CA ALA A 6 3.77 1.22 12.33
C ALA A 6 2.74 2.16 11.69
N SER A 7 2.72 2.27 10.35
CA SER A 7 1.78 3.17 9.64
C SER A 7 0.31 2.75 9.77
N THR A 8 0.04 1.48 10.06
CA THR A 8 -1.32 0.97 10.31
C THR A 8 -1.67 0.90 11.80
N GLY A 9 -0.83 1.43 12.69
CA GLY A 9 -1.07 1.38 14.14
C GLY A 9 -1.22 -0.06 14.66
N GLY A 10 -0.47 -1.00 14.09
CA GLY A 10 -0.50 -2.43 14.42
C GLY A 10 -1.66 -3.22 13.82
N GLN A 11 -2.59 -2.58 13.10
CA GLN A 11 -3.76 -3.25 12.52
C GLN A 11 -3.39 -4.21 11.39
N MET A 12 -2.25 -3.98 10.72
CA MET A 12 -1.75 -4.86 9.66
C MET A 12 -0.33 -5.33 9.95
N ARG A 13 -0.16 -6.65 9.97
CA ARG A 13 1.15 -7.31 10.03
C ARG A 13 1.38 -8.09 8.75
N LEU A 14 2.35 -7.66 7.95
CA LEU A 14 2.76 -8.39 6.75
C LEU A 14 4.01 -9.21 7.05
N GLY A 15 3.82 -10.52 7.27
CA GLY A 15 4.94 -11.45 7.34
C GLY A 15 5.74 -11.47 6.02
N PRO A 16 7.02 -11.91 6.03
CA PRO A 16 7.87 -11.90 4.85
C PRO A 16 7.24 -12.60 3.64
N GLY A 17 6.64 -13.78 3.83
CA GLY A 17 5.98 -14.52 2.75
C GLY A 17 4.80 -13.79 2.12
N THR A 18 3.96 -13.13 2.94
CA THR A 18 2.82 -12.34 2.45
C THR A 18 3.30 -11.10 1.70
N LEU A 19 4.35 -10.44 2.20
CA LEU A 19 4.91 -9.27 1.55
C LEU A 19 5.47 -9.62 0.17
N TYR A 20 6.34 -10.63 0.07
CA TYR A 20 6.92 -11.04 -1.21
C TYR A 20 5.86 -11.59 -2.17
N GLY A 21 4.85 -12.30 -1.65
CA GLY A 21 3.70 -12.74 -2.45
C GLY A 21 2.88 -11.58 -3.01
N ASN A 22 2.68 -10.51 -2.22
CA ASN A 22 2.00 -9.30 -2.69
C ASN A 22 2.83 -8.56 -3.74
N ILE A 23 4.14 -8.39 -3.53
CA ILE A 23 5.04 -7.76 -4.51
C ILE A 23 5.01 -8.52 -5.84
N LYS A 24 5.10 -9.86 -5.80
CA LYS A 24 5.01 -10.70 -7.00
C LYS A 24 3.68 -10.49 -7.75
N ARG A 25 2.55 -10.49 -7.06
CA ARG A 25 1.24 -10.24 -7.69
C ARG A 25 1.13 -8.82 -8.28
N LEU A 26 1.69 -7.81 -7.62
CA LEU A 26 1.70 -6.44 -8.12
C LEU A 26 2.56 -6.30 -9.38
N LEU A 27 3.67 -7.04 -9.48
CA LEU A 27 4.50 -7.12 -10.69
C LEU A 27 3.76 -7.84 -11.82
N GLU A 28 3.19 -9.02 -11.54
CA GLU A 28 2.45 -9.82 -12.53
C GLU A 28 1.23 -9.07 -13.10
N SER A 29 0.62 -8.18 -12.31
CA SER A 29 -0.49 -7.32 -12.73
C SER A 29 -0.05 -5.99 -13.37
N GLY A 30 1.25 -5.72 -13.48
CA GLY A 30 1.79 -4.49 -14.08
C GLY A 30 1.47 -3.23 -13.27
N LEU A 31 1.21 -3.36 -11.96
CA LEU A 31 0.94 -2.23 -11.08
C LEU A 31 2.23 -1.62 -10.52
N ILE A 32 3.26 -2.44 -10.35
CA ILE A 32 4.61 -1.98 -10.01
C ILE A 32 5.61 -2.51 -11.03
N GLU A 33 6.76 -1.89 -11.10
CA GLU A 33 7.90 -2.31 -11.91
C GLU A 33 9.20 -2.21 -11.10
N GLU A 34 10.15 -3.09 -11.40
CA GLU A 34 11.52 -2.99 -10.85
C GLU A 34 12.17 -1.69 -11.33
N THR A 35 12.95 -1.05 -10.47
CA THR A 35 13.69 0.17 -10.79
C THR A 35 15.10 0.08 -10.26
N ASP A 36 16.05 0.57 -11.06
CA ASP A 36 17.45 0.73 -10.64
C ASP A 36 17.68 2.03 -9.86
N GLU A 37 16.62 2.86 -9.71
CA GLU A 37 16.65 4.08 -8.91
C GLU A 37 16.77 3.74 -7.42
N ARG A 38 17.91 4.15 -6.81
CA ARG A 38 18.27 3.85 -5.42
C ARG A 38 18.08 5.08 -4.54
N PRO A 39 17.24 5.02 -3.48
CA PRO A 39 16.92 6.18 -2.67
C PRO A 39 18.01 6.62 -1.67
N ASP A 40 19.07 5.82 -1.42
CA ASP A 40 20.25 6.24 -0.65
C ASP A 40 21.48 5.32 -0.92
N PRO A 41 22.59 5.84 -1.47
CA PRO A 41 23.84 5.06 -1.65
C PRO A 41 24.49 4.58 -0.35
N ALA A 42 24.22 5.23 0.80
CA ALA A 42 24.79 4.84 2.09
C ALA A 42 24.10 3.63 2.75
N LEU A 43 22.91 3.26 2.25
CA LEU A 43 22.12 2.10 2.69
C LEU A 43 22.14 0.96 1.65
N ASP A 44 23.13 1.01 0.74
CA ASP A 44 23.22 0.14 -0.42
C ASP A 44 23.59 -1.29 -0.01
N ASP A 45 22.63 -2.19 -0.17
CA ASP A 45 22.85 -3.63 -0.27
C ASP A 45 22.59 -3.99 -1.73
N GLU A 46 23.65 -4.37 -2.46
CA GLU A 46 23.61 -4.71 -3.89
C GLU A 46 22.57 -5.80 -4.23
N ARG A 47 22.07 -6.54 -3.24
CA ARG A 47 21.06 -7.59 -3.43
C ARG A 47 19.62 -7.08 -3.34
N ARG A 48 19.40 -5.83 -2.94
CA ARG A 48 18.06 -5.29 -2.69
C ARG A 48 17.41 -4.81 -3.99
N ARG A 49 16.26 -5.41 -4.32
CA ARG A 49 15.43 -4.98 -5.46
C ARG A 49 14.54 -3.82 -5.05
N TYR A 50 14.55 -2.77 -5.85
CA TYR A 50 13.67 -1.61 -5.67
C TYR A 50 12.53 -1.65 -6.67
N TYR A 51 11.38 -1.13 -6.25
CA TYR A 51 10.16 -1.12 -7.06
C TYR A 51 9.55 0.27 -7.03
N ARG A 52 8.93 0.67 -8.14
CA ARG A 52 8.14 1.89 -8.24
C ARG A 52 6.76 1.60 -8.83
N LEU A 53 5.80 2.50 -8.60
CA LEU A 53 4.50 2.41 -9.25
C LEU A 53 4.64 2.64 -10.75
N ALA A 54 4.17 1.66 -11.53
CA ALA A 54 3.98 1.84 -12.97
C ALA A 54 2.84 2.85 -13.24
N SER A 55 2.74 3.36 -14.46
CA SER A 55 1.67 4.30 -14.84
C SER A 55 0.27 3.71 -14.61
N LEU A 56 0.09 2.41 -14.85
CA LEU A 56 -1.16 1.72 -14.52
C LEU A 56 -1.39 1.68 -13.01
N GLY A 57 -0.37 1.29 -12.23
CA GLY A 57 -0.43 1.26 -10.77
C GLY A 57 -0.82 2.60 -10.15
N ARG A 58 -0.30 3.71 -10.66
CA ARG A 58 -0.69 5.07 -10.18
C ARG A 58 -2.17 5.35 -10.39
N ARG A 59 -2.73 4.98 -11.55
CA ARG A 59 -4.17 5.15 -11.84
C ARG A 59 -5.03 4.26 -10.97
N VAL A 60 -4.63 2.99 -10.80
CA VAL A 60 -5.34 2.03 -9.95
C VAL A 60 -5.32 2.46 -8.49
N LEU A 61 -4.16 2.87 -7.97
CA LEU A 61 -4.04 3.36 -6.60
C LEU A 61 -4.93 4.58 -6.35
N LYS A 62 -4.98 5.52 -7.30
CA LYS A 62 -5.88 6.67 -7.22
C LYS A 62 -7.35 6.24 -7.17
N ALA A 63 -7.77 5.36 -8.08
CA ALA A 63 -9.14 4.87 -8.13
C ALA A 63 -9.54 4.11 -6.85
N GLU A 64 -8.64 3.31 -6.28
CA GLU A 64 -8.88 2.61 -5.02
C GLU A 64 -9.00 3.56 -3.83
N ALA A 65 -8.17 4.61 -3.79
CA ALA A 65 -8.28 5.64 -2.76
C ALA A 65 -9.62 6.39 -2.85
N GLU A 66 -10.04 6.80 -4.04
CA GLU A 66 -11.35 7.44 -4.29
C GLU A 66 -12.51 6.50 -3.90
N ARG A 67 -12.39 5.20 -4.20
CA ARG A 67 -13.37 4.18 -3.80
C ARG A 67 -13.49 4.06 -2.29
N LEU A 68 -12.36 4.01 -1.57
CA LEU A 68 -12.34 3.94 -0.11
C LEU A 68 -12.93 5.21 0.53
N GLU A 69 -12.59 6.38 0.00
CA GLU A 69 -13.16 7.67 0.43
C GLU A 69 -14.69 7.66 0.29
N ALA A 70 -15.22 7.27 -0.87
CA ALA A 70 -16.65 7.19 -1.12
C ALA A 70 -17.37 6.22 -0.15
N GLN A 71 -16.73 5.08 0.16
CA GLN A 71 -17.27 4.10 1.11
C GLN A 71 -17.33 4.66 2.53
N VAL A 72 -16.29 5.36 2.98
CA VAL A 72 -16.26 6.01 4.28
C VAL A 72 -17.30 7.13 4.35
N ALA A 73 -17.42 7.95 3.30
CA ALA A 73 -18.43 9.01 3.21
C ALA A 73 -19.85 8.44 3.34
N LEU A 74 -20.16 7.34 2.64
CA LEU A 74 -21.45 6.66 2.75
C LEU A 74 -21.69 6.10 4.16
N ALA A 75 -20.69 5.49 4.78
CA ALA A 75 -20.80 4.95 6.13
C ALA A 75 -21.08 6.07 7.17
N ARG A 76 -20.46 7.24 7.00
CA ARG A 76 -20.75 8.43 7.82
C ARG A 76 -22.16 8.97 7.58
N ALA A 77 -22.57 9.10 6.33
CA ALA A 77 -23.92 9.58 5.97
C ALA A 77 -25.03 8.67 6.53
N ARG A 78 -24.75 7.37 6.70
CA ARG A 78 -25.66 6.40 7.32
C ARG A 78 -25.49 6.26 8.84
N ALA A 79 -24.70 7.12 9.48
CA ALA A 79 -24.36 7.06 10.90
C ALA A 79 -23.75 5.72 11.37
N VAL A 80 -23.16 4.92 10.47
CA VAL A 80 -22.42 3.70 10.81
C VAL A 80 -21.07 4.06 11.43
N LEU A 81 -20.43 5.11 10.91
CA LEU A 81 -19.18 5.68 11.44
C LEU A 81 -19.46 7.09 11.97
N GLY A 82 -20.01 7.19 13.18
CA GLY A 82 -20.36 8.50 13.76
C GLY A 82 -21.16 8.47 15.06
N GLY A 83 -21.25 7.34 15.78
CA GLY A 83 -22.03 7.27 17.00
C GLY A 83 -21.54 6.22 18.00
N GLU A 84 -20.77 6.68 19.00
CA GLU A 84 -21.24 6.56 20.37
C GLU A 84 -21.60 7.99 20.81
N ALA A 85 -22.86 8.38 20.57
CA ALA A 85 -23.45 9.42 21.40
C ALA A 85 -23.86 8.72 22.70
N ARG A 86 -23.04 8.87 23.73
CA ARG A 86 -23.52 8.81 25.10
C ARG A 86 -23.14 10.10 25.82
#